data_AF-A0A8T5TUQ0-F1
#
_entry.id   AF-A0A8T5TUQ0-F1
#
_cell.length_a   1.000
_cell.length_b   1.000
_cell.length_c   1.000
_cell.angle_alpha   90.00
_cell.angle_beta   90.00
_cell.angle_gamma   90.00
#
_symmetry.space_group_name_H-M   'P 1'
#
loop_
_entity.id
_entity.type
_entity.pdbx_description
1 polymer ?
#
loop_
_entity_poly.entity_id
_entity_poly.type
_entity_poly.pdbx_seq_one_letter_code
_entity_poly.pdbx_strand_id
1 'polypeptide(L)'
;MKEEISKLLKIGFLVHFFVSIIFGLTFTVAVEYYVSLTGWPYLDPVTGRVLGAVFLGLAVASLLAWRETKWAHVKIIVQMEIVWLAIGTVVQIWATFLYPVLIIMWFQSAIFIFFLVAFTWFYYDQEMAK
;
A
#
# COMPACT_ATOMS: atom_id res chain seq x y z
N MET A 1 -11.81 4.88 22.29
CA MET A 1 -12.03 4.09 21.06
C MET A 1 -13.29 4.59 20.40
N LYS A 2 -13.20 5.11 19.18
CA LYS A 2 -14.38 5.51 18.42
C LYS A 2 -15.15 4.27 17.97
N GLU A 3 -16.47 4.32 18.02
CA GLU A 3 -17.32 3.23 17.51
C GLU A 3 -17.32 3.21 15.98
N GLU A 4 -17.40 4.40 15.38
CA GLU A 4 -17.44 4.59 13.93
C GLU A 4 -16.12 5.11 13.37
N ILE A 5 -15.81 4.71 12.14
CA ILE A 5 -14.62 5.17 11.43
C ILE A 5 -14.77 6.61 10.95
N SER A 6 -13.66 7.35 10.98
CA SER A 6 -13.66 8.75 10.55
C SER A 6 -13.84 8.87 9.03
N LYS A 7 -14.45 9.99 8.59
CA LYS A 7 -14.58 10.31 7.16
C LYS A 7 -13.22 10.34 6.44
N LEU A 8 -12.18 10.83 7.13
CA LEU A 8 -10.83 10.87 6.58
C LEU A 8 -10.24 9.48 6.40
N LEU A 9 -10.46 8.55 7.35
CA LEU A 9 -10.02 7.16 7.20
C LEU A 9 -10.75 6.48 6.03
N LYS A 10 -12.05 6.73 5.84
CA LYS A 10 -12.79 6.26 4.65
C LYS A 10 -12.16 6.76 3.36
N ILE A 11 -11.85 8.05 3.27
CA ILE A 11 -11.17 8.61 2.10
C ILE A 11 -9.80 7.95 1.93
N GLY A 12 -9.05 7.73 3.01
CA GLY A 12 -7.77 7.03 3.01
C GLY A 12 -7.85 5.63 2.38
N PHE A 13 -8.83 4.81 2.79
CA PHE A 13 -9.07 3.51 2.18
C PHE A 13 -9.42 3.59 0.70
N LEU A 14 -10.24 4.56 0.30
CA LEU A 14 -10.63 4.72 -1.11
C LEU A 14 -9.43 5.14 -1.98
N VAL A 15 -8.60 6.06 -1.49
CA VAL A 15 -7.37 6.46 -2.19
C VAL A 15 -6.39 5.29 -2.27
N HIS A 16 -6.21 4.55 -1.16
CA HIS A 16 -5.35 3.36 -1.14
C HIS A 16 -5.84 2.28 -2.11
N PHE A 17 -7.16 2.08 -2.23
CA PHE A 17 -7.77 1.17 -3.20
C PHE A 17 -7.35 1.51 -4.63
N PHE A 18 -7.49 2.76 -5.07
CA PHE A 18 -7.13 3.15 -6.44
C PHE A 18 -5.63 3.04 -6.70
N VAL A 19 -4.79 3.46 -5.75
CA VAL A 19 -3.34 3.31 -5.86
C VAL A 19 -2.94 1.84 -5.97
N SER A 20 -3.51 0.99 -5.10
CA SER A 20 -3.26 -0.45 -5.09
C SER A 20 -3.75 -1.14 -6.37
N ILE A 21 -4.87 -0.70 -6.96
CA ILE A 21 -5.31 -1.19 -8.28
C ILE A 21 -4.31 -0.81 -9.36
N ILE A 22 -3.82 0.43 -9.39
CA ILE A 22 -2.88 0.89 -10.41
C ILE A 22 -1.60 0.06 -10.36
N PHE A 23 -1.01 -0.11 -9.17
CA PHE A 23 0.17 -0.96 -9.00
C PHE A 23 -0.16 -2.43 -9.29
N GLY A 24 -1.25 -2.96 -8.75
CA GLY A 24 -1.67 -4.34 -8.94
C GLY A 24 -1.83 -4.71 -10.41
N LEU A 25 -2.59 -3.91 -11.17
CA LEU A 25 -2.74 -4.11 -12.60
C LEU A 25 -1.41 -3.97 -13.34
N THR A 26 -0.61 -2.95 -13.02
CA THR A 26 0.71 -2.76 -13.65
C THR A 26 1.61 -3.97 -13.46
N PHE A 27 1.72 -4.48 -12.23
CA PHE A 27 2.55 -5.66 -11.94
C PHE A 27 1.96 -6.97 -12.49
N THR A 28 0.63 -7.10 -12.58
CA THR A 28 -0.02 -8.29 -13.14
C THR A 28 0.05 -8.36 -14.66
N VAL A 29 -0.07 -7.24 -15.38
CA VAL A 29 -0.20 -7.24 -16.85
C VAL A 29 0.95 -6.58 -17.59
N ALA A 30 1.74 -5.73 -16.93
CA ALA A 30 2.72 -4.85 -17.57
C ALA A 30 4.01 -4.74 -16.75
N VAL A 31 4.46 -5.83 -16.12
CA VAL A 31 5.69 -5.86 -15.31
C VAL A 31 6.93 -5.51 -16.12
N GLU A 32 6.99 -5.93 -17.39
CA GLU A 32 8.08 -5.62 -18.31
C GLU A 32 8.19 -4.10 -18.53
N TYR A 33 7.04 -3.42 -18.67
CA TYR A 33 6.97 -1.97 -18.79
C TYR A 33 7.43 -1.29 -17.49
N TYR A 34 6.96 -1.77 -16.33
CA TYR A 34 7.39 -1.26 -15.03
C TYR A 34 8.91 -1.35 -14.84
N VAL A 35 9.52 -2.49 -15.17
CA VAL A 35 10.98 -2.69 -15.09
C VAL A 35 11.72 -1.71 -16.00
N SER A 36 11.25 -1.55 -17.25
CA SER A 36 11.84 -0.59 -18.20
C SER A 36 11.74 0.87 -17.72
N LEU A 37 10.63 1.24 -17.09
CA LEU A 37 10.37 2.60 -16.60
C LEU A 37 11.18 2.94 -15.35
N THR A 38 11.44 1.95 -14.49
CA THR A 38 12.11 2.13 -13.20
C THR A 38 13.63 1.90 -13.28
N GLY A 39 14.12 1.30 -14.36
CA GLY A 39 15.51 0.87 -14.49
C GLY A 39 15.84 -0.27 -13.52
N TRP A 40 14.85 -1.05 -13.10
CA TRP A 40 15.08 -2.18 -12.20
C TRP A 40 15.97 -3.23 -12.89
N PRO A 41 17.04 -3.72 -12.24
CA PRO A 41 18.07 -4.49 -12.93
C PRO A 41 17.66 -5.93 -13.29
N TYR A 42 16.53 -6.42 -12.75
CA TYR A 42 16.09 -7.81 -12.94
C TYR A 42 14.68 -7.88 -13.51
N LEU A 43 14.48 -8.70 -14.53
CA LEU A 43 13.14 -8.99 -15.04
C LEU A 43 12.74 -10.42 -14.65
N ASP A 44 11.83 -10.53 -13.69
CA ASP A 44 11.13 -11.77 -13.36
C ASP A 44 9.61 -11.55 -13.46
N PRO A 45 9.00 -11.92 -14.60
CA PRO A 45 7.57 -11.70 -14.79
C PRO A 45 6.68 -12.58 -13.90
N VAL A 46 7.15 -13.73 -13.42
CA VAL A 46 6.35 -14.60 -12.54
C VAL A 46 6.24 -13.95 -11.17
N THR A 47 7.37 -13.58 -10.58
CA THR A 47 7.40 -12.91 -9.28
C THR A 47 6.68 -11.56 -9.32
N GLY A 48 6.88 -10.77 -10.38
CA GLY A 48 6.18 -9.51 -10.54
C GLY A 48 4.65 -9.67 -10.61
N ARG A 49 4.15 -10.68 -11.31
CA ARG A 49 2.70 -10.94 -11.39
C ARG A 49 2.09 -11.39 -10.07
N VAL A 50 2.84 -12.18 -9.28
CA VAL A 50 2.45 -12.54 -7.91
C VAL A 50 2.38 -11.30 -7.03
N LEU A 51 3.36 -10.40 -7.11
CA LEU A 51 3.30 -9.12 -6.40
C LEU A 51 2.09 -8.27 -6.84
N GLY A 52 1.75 -8.28 -8.14
CA GLY A 52 0.53 -7.66 -8.63
C GLY A 52 -0.74 -8.23 -8.00
N ALA A 53 -0.83 -9.56 -7.86
CA ALA A 53 -1.94 -10.21 -7.16
C ALA A 53 -2.03 -9.80 -5.68
N VAL A 54 -0.90 -9.62 -5.00
CA VAL A 54 -0.87 -9.09 -3.61
C VAL A 54 -1.48 -7.70 -3.55
N PHE A 55 -1.06 -6.77 -4.43
CA PHE A 55 -1.64 -5.42 -4.48
C PHE A 55 -3.14 -5.42 -4.81
N LEU A 56 -3.60 -6.29 -5.72
CA LEU A 56 -5.03 -6.44 -6.01
C LEU A 56 -5.81 -6.97 -4.79
N GLY A 57 -5.23 -7.89 -4.03
CA GLY A 57 -5.79 -8.36 -2.76
C GLY A 57 -5.92 -7.24 -1.73
N LEU A 58 -4.86 -6.42 -1.57
CA LEU A 58 -4.87 -5.25 -0.69
C LEU A 58 -5.88 -4.19 -1.15
N ALA A 59 -6.02 -3.99 -2.46
CA ALA A 59 -7.05 -3.11 -3.02
C ALA A 59 -8.44 -3.59 -2.58
N VAL A 60 -8.77 -4.87 -2.77
CA VAL A 60 -10.07 -5.41 -2.35
C VAL A 60 -10.26 -5.27 -0.83
N ALA A 61 -9.23 -5.53 -0.02
CA ALA A 61 -9.30 -5.32 1.43
C ALA A 61 -9.62 -3.86 1.79
N SER A 62 -8.99 -2.90 1.11
CA SER A 62 -9.27 -1.46 1.27
C SER A 62 -10.68 -1.09 0.82
N LEU A 63 -11.19 -1.66 -0.28
CA LEU A 63 -12.57 -1.44 -0.73
C LEU A 63 -13.58 -1.97 0.28
N LEU A 64 -13.34 -3.14 0.86
CA LEU A 64 -14.18 -3.71 1.91
C LEU A 64 -14.15 -2.83 3.17
N ALA A 65 -12.98 -2.37 3.60
CA ALA A 65 -12.83 -1.48 4.74
C ALA A 65 -13.51 -0.12 4.54
N TRP A 66 -13.46 0.44 3.31
CA TRP A 66 -14.15 1.69 2.97
C TRP A 66 -15.68 1.59 3.12
N ARG A 67 -16.27 0.42 2.80
CA ARG A 67 -17.72 0.18 2.89
C ARG A 67 -18.21 0.02 4.32
N GLU A 68 -17.34 -0.36 5.23
CA GLU A 68 -17.67 -0.54 6.64
C GLU A 68 -17.83 0.80 7.37
N THR A 69 -18.57 0.81 8.46
CA THR A 69 -18.75 1.99 9.32
C THR A 69 -18.13 1.79 10.70
N LYS A 70 -18.04 0.55 11.18
CA LYS A 70 -17.56 0.24 12.54
C LYS A 70 -16.04 0.08 12.60
N TRP A 71 -15.39 0.78 13.52
CA TRP A 71 -13.94 0.70 13.74
C TRP A 71 -13.50 -0.73 14.07
N ALA A 72 -14.23 -1.41 14.93
CA ALA A 72 -13.92 -2.77 15.36
C ALA A 72 -13.77 -3.78 14.20
N HIS A 73 -14.49 -3.58 13.10
CA HIS A 73 -14.46 -4.47 11.94
C HIS A 73 -13.27 -4.18 11.00
N VAL A 74 -12.82 -2.92 10.91
CA VAL A 74 -11.72 -2.53 10.01
C VAL A 74 -10.35 -2.51 10.69
N LYS A 75 -10.31 -2.54 12.03
CA LYS A 75 -9.08 -2.42 12.82
C LYS A 75 -8.00 -3.40 12.36
N ILE A 76 -8.37 -4.66 12.13
CA ILE A 76 -7.42 -5.70 11.70
C ILE A 76 -6.85 -5.42 10.31
N ILE A 77 -7.64 -4.81 9.42
CA ILE A 77 -7.19 -4.42 8.07
C ILE A 77 -6.18 -3.27 8.20
N VAL A 78 -6.46 -2.26 9.03
CA VAL A 78 -5.49 -1.16 9.27
C VAL A 78 -4.18 -1.68 9.84
N GLN A 79 -4.23 -2.59 10.81
CA GLN A 79 -3.03 -3.19 11.38
C GLN A 79 -2.22 -3.97 10.34
N MET A 80 -2.91 -4.74 9.49
CA MET A 80 -2.26 -5.47 8.40
C MET A 80 -1.60 -4.51 7.39
N GLU A 81 -2.29 -3.44 6.99
CA GLU A 81 -1.73 -2.42 6.09
C GLU A 81 -0.49 -1.75 6.70
N ILE A 82 -0.51 -1.41 8.00
CA ILE A 82 0.66 -0.86 8.70
C ILE A 82 1.84 -1.83 8.64
N VAL A 83 1.62 -3.12 8.91
CA VAL A 83 2.69 -4.13 8.89
C VAL A 83 3.25 -4.30 7.48
N TRP A 84 2.37 -4.44 6.48
CA TRP A 84 2.76 -4.55 5.08
C TRP A 84 3.57 -3.34 4.62
N LEU A 85 3.07 -2.14 4.89
CA LEU A 85 3.72 -0.89 4.49
C LEU A 85 5.02 -0.66 5.23
N ALA A 86 5.13 -1.03 6.51
CA ALA A 86 6.37 -0.91 7.27
C ALA A 86 7.47 -1.82 6.69
N ILE A 87 7.16 -3.10 6.49
CA ILE A 87 8.10 -4.07 5.89
C ILE A 87 8.44 -3.64 4.46
N GLY A 88 7.42 -3.33 3.66
CA GLY A 88 7.58 -2.91 2.28
C GLY A 88 8.43 -1.63 2.13
N THR A 89 8.23 -0.65 3.01
CA THR A 89 9.01 0.61 3.01
C THR A 89 10.49 0.31 3.26
N VAL A 90 10.80 -0.49 4.27
CA VAL A 90 12.19 -0.84 4.62
C VAL A 90 12.85 -1.59 3.46
N VAL A 91 12.18 -2.62 2.93
CA VAL A 91 12.71 -3.42 1.82
C VAL A 91 12.92 -2.57 0.56
N GLN A 92 11.94 -1.72 0.21
CA GLN A 92 12.02 -0.88 -0.97
C GLN A 92 13.16 0.15 -0.88
N ILE A 93 13.29 0.83 0.27
CA ILE A 93 14.38 1.79 0.48
C ILE A 93 15.72 1.08 0.44
N TRP A 94 15.86 -0.05 1.14
CA TRP A 94 17.08 -0.84 1.13
C TRP A 94 17.48 -1.25 -0.30
N ALA A 95 16.53 -1.78 -1.08
CA ALA A 95 16.80 -2.19 -2.44
C ALA A 95 17.18 -1.01 -3.37
N THR A 96 16.55 0.15 -3.16
CA THR A 96 16.87 1.39 -3.90
C THR A 96 18.30 1.86 -3.65
N PHE A 97 18.86 1.61 -2.46
CA PHE A 97 20.27 1.90 -2.17
C PHE A 97 21.24 0.86 -2.75
N LEU A 98 20.81 -0.40 -2.90
CA LEU A 98 21.67 -1.47 -3.41
C LEU A 98 21.84 -1.45 -4.93
N TYR A 99 20.84 -0.95 -5.65
CA TYR A 99 20.80 -1.02 -7.10
C TYR A 99 20.73 0.37 -7.74
N PRO A 100 21.39 0.58 -8.89
CA PRO A 100 21.33 1.85 -9.63
C PRO A 100 19.96 1.95 -10.34
N VAL A 101 18.93 2.32 -9.57
CA VAL A 101 17.56 2.52 -10.08
C VAL A 101 17.33 3.98 -10.47
N LEU A 102 16.31 4.21 -11.30
CA LEU A 102 15.92 5.57 -11.69
C LEU A 102 15.21 6.29 -10.54
N ILE A 103 15.19 7.63 -10.63
CA ILE A 103 14.58 8.51 -9.61
C ILE A 103 13.11 8.17 -9.33
N ILE A 104 12.41 7.59 -10.30
CA ILE A 104 11.00 7.20 -10.17
C ILE A 104 10.77 6.12 -9.09
N MET A 105 11.77 5.32 -8.72
CA MET A 105 11.64 4.35 -7.62
C MET A 105 11.48 5.02 -6.25
N TRP A 106 12.03 6.24 -6.09
CA TRP A 106 11.84 7.03 -4.88
C TRP A 106 10.41 7.53 -4.72
N PHE A 107 9.70 7.74 -5.84
CA PHE A 107 8.29 8.08 -5.82
C PHE A 107 7.45 6.94 -5.22
N GLN A 108 7.76 5.68 -5.56
CA GLN A 108 7.11 4.52 -4.95
C GLN A 108 7.41 4.43 -3.45
N SER A 109 8.66 4.66 -3.03
CA SER A 109 9.00 4.73 -1.61
C SER A 109 8.23 5.83 -0.87
N ALA A 110 8.08 7.00 -1.48
CA ALA A 110 7.30 8.10 -0.91
C ALA A 110 5.82 7.73 -0.73
N ILE A 111 5.22 7.01 -1.69
CA ILE A 111 3.84 6.49 -1.58
C ILE A 111 3.72 5.53 -0.39
N PHE A 112 4.66 4.59 -0.25
CA PHE A 112 4.65 3.63 0.85
C PHE A 112 4.75 4.32 2.21
N ILE A 113 5.68 5.27 2.35
CA ILE A 113 5.84 6.07 3.57
C ILE A 113 4.56 6.88 3.86
N PHE A 114 3.98 7.51 2.84
CA PHE A 114 2.75 8.30 3.00
C PHE A 114 1.62 7.45 3.59
N PHE A 115 1.35 6.28 3.02
CA PHE A 115 0.30 5.40 3.54
C PHE A 115 0.65 4.80 4.90
N LEU A 116 1.92 4.46 5.14
CA LEU A 116 2.37 3.95 6.44
C LEU A 116 2.06 4.97 7.54
N VAL A 117 2.45 6.23 7.32
CA VAL A 117 2.20 7.33 8.25
C VAL A 117 0.70 7.58 8.40
N ALA A 118 -0.05 7.62 7.30
CA ALA A 118 -1.49 7.85 7.33
C ALA A 118 -2.24 6.77 8.12
N PHE A 119 -2.03 5.49 7.83
CA PHE A 119 -2.71 4.40 8.54
C PHE A 119 -2.28 4.29 10.00
N THR A 120 -1.00 4.51 10.29
CA THR A 120 -0.50 4.54 11.67
C THR A 120 -1.17 5.68 12.46
N TRP A 121 -1.24 6.88 11.88
CA TRP A 121 -1.90 8.02 12.50
C TRP A 121 -3.38 7.76 12.73
N PHE A 122 -4.09 7.24 11.72
CA PHE A 122 -5.50 6.88 11.87
C PHE A 122 -5.72 5.81 12.94
N TYR A 123 -4.85 4.80 13.04
CA TYR A 123 -4.95 3.79 14.09
C TYR A 123 -4.91 4.43 15.48
N TYR A 124 -3.96 5.34 15.73
CA TYR A 124 -3.89 6.04 17.02
C TYR A 124 -5.07 6.99 17.25
N ASP A 125 -5.53 7.73 16.24
CA ASP A 125 -6.71 8.60 16.35
C ASP A 125 -7.98 7.80 16.70
N GLN A 126 -8.17 6.61 16.13
CA GLN A 126 -9.34 5.78 16.39
C GLN A 126 -9.28 5.09 17.76
N GLU A 127 -8.10 4.63 18.17
CA GLU A 127 -7.92 3.87 19.40
C GLU A 127 -7.89 4.78 20.65
N MET A 128 -7.14 5.88 20.57
CA MET A 128 -6.81 6.75 21.72
C MET A 128 -7.77 7.92 21.92
N ALA A 129 -8.62 8.24 20.93
CA ALA A 129 -9.68 9.23 21.13
C ALA A 129 -10.72 8.68 22.13
N LYS A 130 -10.93 9.44 23.21
CA LYS A 130 -12.03 9.24 24.16
C LYS A 130 -13.34 9.66 23.54
#